data_AF-I2CRE8-F1
#
_entry.id   AF-I2CRE8-F1
#
_cell.length_a   1.000
_cell.length_b   1.000
_cell.length_c   1.000
_cell.angle_alpha   90.00
_cell.angle_beta   90.00
_cell.angle_gamma   90.00
#
_symmetry.space_group_name_H-M   'P 1'
#
loop_
_entity.id
_entity.type
_entity.pdbx_description
1 polymer ?
#
loop_
_entity_poly.entity_id
_entity_poly.type
_entity_poly.pdbx_seq_one_letter_code
_entity_poly.pdbx_strand_id
1 'polypeptide(L)'
;MSDPVTSAVEELLEENVFPPPATASPSSTSSMLTPLITTFLGVLARVEEKVVEHLPPQAQKKFHAVDAWGSTALGLPHSGIIITCLLLLLVLGLSLYFVGIGRARGHKPLPGGKQGRARPSHVVLLGPCGAGKTALYHQLLYNTVPETVTSMVESEGILKDKDIRLVDFPGHERLRGGWKKQFLDAGKVAGVIFVVDAADFSTHKVREAAEFLYDILTHAAMDDGPPLLVACHKSDLPGAKAPARIKALLTSELERLRKTQGGAMMDGNGEEEEDRLPLGRVAVPLNLDVDAPSELTFASTNVAQQTQFGGNDAIEEDIGPLMTFISDKIGR
;
A
#
# COMPACT_ATOMS: atom_id res chain seq x y z
N MET A 1 36.02 -30.08 36.94
CA MET A 1 36.98 -30.43 35.87
C MET A 1 36.62 -29.55 34.70
N SER A 2 37.25 -28.38 34.62
CA SER A 2 37.16 -27.49 33.46
C SER A 2 37.88 -28.14 32.29
N ASP A 3 37.31 -28.02 31.09
CA ASP A 3 37.89 -28.60 29.88
C ASP A 3 39.28 -28.01 29.60
N PRO A 4 40.28 -28.82 29.22
CA PRO A 4 41.64 -28.35 28.98
C PRO A 4 41.74 -27.33 27.83
N VAL A 5 40.72 -27.29 26.95
CA VAL A 5 40.64 -26.37 25.82
C VAL A 5 40.23 -24.96 26.25
N THR A 6 39.28 -24.83 27.18
CA THR A 6 38.81 -23.51 27.65
C THR A 6 39.86 -22.80 28.50
N SER A 7 40.63 -23.53 29.30
CA SER A 7 41.74 -22.97 30.08
C SER A 7 42.88 -22.43 29.20
N ALA A 8 43.18 -23.12 28.09
CA ALA A 8 44.22 -22.69 27.16
C ALA A 8 43.79 -21.45 26.34
N VAL A 9 42.48 -21.29 26.10
CA VAL A 9 41.92 -20.11 25.42
C VAL A 9 41.94 -18.88 26.34
N GLU A 10 41.68 -19.04 27.64
CA GLU A 10 41.80 -17.95 28.62
C GLU A 10 43.25 -17.50 28.82
N GLU A 11 44.21 -18.43 28.92
CA GLU A 11 45.64 -18.11 29.09
C GLU A 11 46.21 -17.35 27.88
N LEU A 12 45.77 -17.65 26.66
CA LEU A 12 46.17 -16.96 25.43
C LEU A 12 45.55 -15.56 25.28
N LEU A 13 44.40 -15.31 25.92
CA LEU A 13 43.75 -14.00 25.93
C LEU A 13 44.41 -13.03 26.92
N GLU A 14 45.00 -13.54 28.01
CA GLU A 14 45.71 -12.70 28.99
C GLU A 14 47.13 -12.30 28.54
N GLU A 15 47.83 -13.12 27.74
CA GLU A 15 49.24 -12.86 27.38
C GLU A 15 49.45 -11.79 26.28
N ASN A 16 48.39 -11.35 25.57
CA ASN A 16 48.51 -10.44 24.41
C ASN A 16 47.76 -9.10 24.57
N VAL A 17 47.81 -8.50 25.76
CA VAL A 17 47.37 -7.11 25.98
C VAL A 17 48.42 -6.12 25.45
N PHE A 18 48.23 -5.70 24.19
CA PHE A 18 48.69 -4.47 23.53
C PHE A 18 50.14 -3.96 23.75
N PRO A 19 51.00 -3.91 22.71
CA PRO A 19 52.07 -2.91 22.66
C PRO A 19 51.51 -1.52 22.26
N PRO A 20 52.09 -0.41 22.76
CA PRO A 20 51.56 0.94 22.51
C PRO A 20 51.78 1.40 21.06
N PRO A 21 50.90 2.26 20.51
CA PRO A 21 50.95 2.66 19.12
C PRO A 21 52.10 3.65 18.84
N ALA A 22 52.90 3.35 17.81
CA ALA A 22 53.86 4.28 17.24
C ALA A 22 53.14 5.36 16.41
N THR A 23 53.61 6.60 16.55
CA THR A 23 53.06 7.82 15.95
C THR A 23 53.21 7.87 14.42
N ALA A 24 52.11 7.97 13.68
CA ALA A 24 52.10 8.46 12.29
C ALA A 24 50.73 9.05 11.92
N SER A 25 50.72 10.23 11.29
CA SER A 25 49.56 10.98 10.79
C SER A 25 49.44 10.86 9.25
N PRO A 26 48.47 11.51 8.57
CA PRO A 26 47.14 10.97 8.28
C PRO A 26 46.86 10.87 6.76
N SER A 27 46.17 9.82 6.29
CA SER A 27 45.31 9.91 5.09
C SER A 27 44.46 8.64 4.88
N SER A 28 43.19 8.86 4.52
CA SER A 28 42.20 7.89 4.01
C SER A 28 41.72 6.77 4.94
N THR A 29 40.42 6.83 5.29
CA THR A 29 39.66 5.89 6.13
C THR A 29 39.41 4.51 5.50
N SER A 30 40.10 4.14 4.44
CA SER A 30 39.97 2.84 3.76
C SER A 30 41.16 1.89 3.97
N SER A 31 42.23 2.31 4.66
CA SER A 31 43.46 1.51 4.84
C SER A 31 43.61 0.85 6.22
N MET A 32 42.68 1.07 7.15
CA MET A 32 42.77 0.53 8.52
C MET A 32 42.22 -0.91 8.68
N LEU A 33 41.38 -1.37 7.75
CA LEU A 33 40.79 -2.70 7.82
C LEU A 33 41.74 -3.81 7.33
N THR A 34 42.60 -3.53 6.36
CA THR A 34 43.52 -4.52 5.80
C THR A 34 44.58 -5.02 6.79
N PRO A 35 45.26 -4.19 7.61
CA PRO A 35 46.19 -4.72 8.60
C PRO A 35 45.46 -5.49 9.70
N LEU A 36 44.30 -5.00 10.17
CA LEU A 36 43.52 -5.66 11.22
C LEU A 36 43.04 -7.05 10.77
N ILE A 37 42.48 -7.17 9.56
CA ILE A 37 42.02 -8.44 8.99
C ILE A 37 43.20 -9.40 8.77
N THR A 38 44.35 -8.91 8.31
CA THR A 38 45.54 -9.74 8.09
C THR A 38 46.10 -10.28 9.42
N THR A 39 46.15 -9.45 10.45
CA THR A 39 46.56 -9.88 11.79
C THR A 39 45.57 -10.88 12.38
N PHE A 40 44.26 -10.65 12.21
CA PHE A 40 43.22 -11.56 12.72
C PHE A 40 43.23 -12.92 12.02
N LEU A 41 43.41 -12.96 10.69
CA LEU A 41 43.59 -14.22 9.95
C LEU A 41 44.89 -14.95 10.37
N GLY A 42 45.96 -14.22 10.66
CA GLY A 42 47.21 -14.79 11.16
C GLY A 42 47.05 -15.45 12.54
N VAL A 43 46.31 -14.81 13.44
CA VAL A 43 45.98 -15.36 14.77
C VAL A 43 45.10 -16.60 14.64
N LEU A 44 44.07 -16.57 13.78
CA LEU A 44 43.20 -17.72 13.54
C LEU A 44 43.96 -18.92 12.96
N ALA A 45 44.87 -18.70 12.01
CA ALA A 45 45.70 -19.76 11.45
C ALA A 45 46.62 -20.40 12.51
N ARG A 46 47.16 -19.60 13.45
CA ARG A 46 48.01 -20.09 14.55
C ARG A 46 47.22 -20.85 15.61
N VAL A 47 45.96 -20.46 15.84
CA VAL A 47 45.02 -21.16 16.72
C VAL A 47 44.63 -22.51 16.12
N GLU A 48 44.34 -22.59 14.82
CA GLU A 48 44.05 -23.86 14.14
C GLU A 48 45.22 -24.85 14.23
N GLU A 49 46.46 -24.39 14.04
CA GLU A 49 47.67 -25.23 14.13
C GLU A 49 47.83 -25.85 15.53
N LYS A 50 47.65 -25.05 16.60
CA LYS A 50 47.75 -25.53 17.99
C LYS A 50 46.59 -26.43 18.42
N VAL A 51 45.39 -26.22 17.87
CA VAL A 51 44.20 -27.04 18.16
C VAL A 51 44.33 -28.43 17.54
N VAL A 52 44.86 -28.55 16.33
CA VAL A 52 45.06 -29.85 15.65
C VAL A 52 46.11 -30.70 16.36
N GLU A 53 47.12 -30.08 16.99
CA GLU A 53 48.17 -30.78 17.74
C GLU A 53 47.67 -31.44 19.04
N HIS A 54 46.60 -30.90 19.63
CA HIS A 54 45.99 -31.41 20.87
C HIS A 54 44.84 -32.40 20.65
N LEU A 55 44.54 -32.78 19.39
CA LEU A 55 43.51 -33.76 19.06
C LEU A 55 44.03 -35.21 19.16
N PRO A 56 43.20 -36.19 19.59
CA PRO A 56 43.59 -37.59 19.66
C PRO A 56 43.95 -38.16 18.26
N PRO A 57 44.91 -39.10 18.18
CA PRO A 57 45.52 -39.54 16.91
C PRO A 57 44.54 -40.22 15.93
N GLN A 58 43.38 -40.67 16.40
CA GLN A 58 42.31 -41.19 15.53
C GLN A 58 41.52 -40.09 14.80
N ALA A 59 41.45 -38.88 15.36
CA ALA A 59 40.77 -37.73 14.76
C ALA A 59 41.66 -37.04 13.72
N GLN A 60 42.98 -36.96 13.97
CA GLN A 60 43.96 -36.43 13.01
C GLN A 60 43.94 -37.18 11.67
N LYS A 61 43.85 -38.52 11.69
CA LYS A 61 43.75 -39.32 10.45
C LYS A 61 42.48 -39.07 9.64
N LYS A 62 41.35 -38.80 10.31
CA LYS A 62 40.09 -38.46 9.64
C LYS A 62 40.11 -37.05 9.06
N PHE A 63 40.79 -36.12 9.72
CA PHE A 63 40.98 -34.75 9.25
C PHE A 63 41.80 -34.73 7.94
N HIS A 64 42.97 -35.38 7.92
CA HIS A 64 43.80 -35.47 6.71
C HIS A 64 43.14 -36.19 5.52
N ALA A 65 42.25 -37.15 5.79
CA ALA A 65 41.49 -37.84 4.73
C ALA A 65 40.41 -36.96 4.09
N VAL A 66 39.81 -36.06 4.88
CA VAL A 66 38.83 -35.08 4.41
C VAL A 66 39.53 -33.91 3.68
N ASP A 67 40.71 -33.52 4.15
CA ASP A 67 41.56 -32.47 3.53
C ASP A 67 42.07 -32.85 2.12
N ALA A 68 42.42 -34.12 1.91
CA ALA A 68 42.88 -34.63 0.62
C ALA A 68 41.75 -34.61 -0.44
N TRP A 69 40.50 -34.83 -0.02
CA TRP A 69 39.35 -34.77 -0.93
C TRP A 69 38.98 -33.33 -1.31
N GLY A 70 39.04 -32.39 -0.35
CA GLY A 70 38.69 -30.98 -0.58
C GLY A 70 39.67 -30.21 -1.48
N SER A 71 40.98 -30.47 -1.34
CA SER A 71 42.02 -29.81 -2.15
C SER A 71 42.01 -30.22 -3.62
N THR A 72 41.58 -31.45 -3.92
CA THR A 72 41.52 -32.00 -5.30
C THR A 72 40.30 -31.47 -6.08
N ALA A 73 39.23 -31.07 -5.39
CA ALA A 73 37.96 -30.70 -6.03
C ALA A 73 37.85 -29.21 -6.42
N LEU A 74 38.52 -28.30 -5.71
CA LEU A 74 38.26 -26.86 -5.83
C LEU A 74 39.51 -25.97 -6.01
N GLY A 75 40.72 -26.53 -5.97
CA GLY A 75 41.95 -25.83 -6.35
C GLY A 75 42.30 -24.56 -5.55
N LEU A 76 41.69 -24.37 -4.38
CA LEU A 76 41.89 -23.22 -3.49
C LEU A 76 42.61 -23.64 -2.20
N PRO A 77 43.43 -22.77 -1.59
CA PRO A 77 44.16 -23.08 -0.35
C PRO A 77 43.20 -23.43 0.79
N HIS A 78 43.61 -24.37 1.64
CA HIS A 78 42.82 -25.06 2.67
C HIS A 78 41.97 -24.13 3.58
N SER A 79 42.47 -22.94 3.91
CA SER A 79 41.73 -21.94 4.70
C SER A 79 40.55 -21.30 3.95
N GLY A 80 40.59 -21.28 2.62
CA GLY A 80 39.55 -20.68 1.78
C GLY A 80 38.26 -21.49 1.72
N ILE A 81 38.34 -22.82 1.81
CA ILE A 81 37.15 -23.70 1.71
C ILE A 81 36.27 -23.60 2.96
N ILE A 82 36.90 -23.52 4.14
CA ILE A 82 36.18 -23.36 5.41
C ILE A 82 35.49 -21.99 5.44
N ILE A 83 36.19 -20.95 5.00
CA ILE A 83 35.65 -19.58 4.94
C ILE A 83 34.50 -19.48 3.93
N THR A 84 34.60 -20.11 2.75
CA THR A 84 33.51 -20.09 1.76
C THR A 84 32.28 -20.87 2.23
N CYS A 85 32.46 -22.01 2.90
CA CYS A 85 31.37 -22.75 3.53
C CYS A 85 30.67 -21.94 4.64
N LEU A 86 31.44 -21.26 5.50
CA LEU A 86 30.88 -20.41 6.56
C LEU A 86 30.12 -19.20 5.98
N LEU A 87 30.66 -18.56 4.95
CA LEU A 87 29.97 -17.47 4.23
C LEU A 87 28.70 -17.95 3.56
N LEU A 88 28.71 -19.13 2.94
CA LEU A 88 27.54 -19.72 2.30
C LEU A 88 26.43 -20.02 3.32
N LEU A 89 26.79 -20.58 4.49
CA LEU A 89 25.85 -20.84 5.58
C LEU A 89 25.28 -19.54 6.16
N LEU A 90 26.08 -18.48 6.27
CA LEU A 90 25.62 -17.17 6.73
C LEU A 90 24.65 -16.54 5.72
N VAL A 91 24.95 -16.60 4.42
CA VAL A 91 24.05 -16.10 3.36
C VAL A 91 22.75 -16.90 3.31
N LEU A 92 22.80 -18.22 3.46
CA LEU A 92 21.61 -19.07 3.55
C LEU A 92 20.78 -18.75 4.81
N GLY A 93 21.44 -18.53 5.95
CA GLY A 93 20.80 -18.12 7.20
C GLY A 93 20.10 -16.76 7.07
N LEU A 94 20.76 -15.78 6.45
CA LEU A 94 20.17 -14.46 6.17
C LEU A 94 19.02 -14.56 5.15
N SER A 95 19.16 -15.36 4.10
CA SER A 95 18.09 -15.62 3.14
C SER A 95 16.86 -16.23 3.82
N LEU A 96 17.06 -17.23 4.68
CA LEU A 96 15.99 -17.82 5.48
C LEU A 96 15.41 -16.85 6.52
N TYR A 97 16.23 -15.97 7.08
CA TYR A 97 15.76 -14.90 7.98
C TYR A 97 14.90 -13.87 7.24
N PHE A 98 15.30 -13.44 6.04
CA PHE A 98 14.52 -12.50 5.21
C PHE A 98 13.24 -13.14 4.65
N VAL A 99 13.30 -14.40 4.20
CA VAL A 99 12.10 -15.16 3.77
C VAL A 99 11.20 -15.48 4.97
N GLY A 100 11.79 -15.76 6.13
CA GLY A 100 11.10 -15.98 7.40
C GLY A 100 10.36 -14.74 7.89
N ILE A 101 10.98 -13.55 7.80
CA ILE A 101 10.32 -12.27 8.06
C ILE A 101 9.27 -11.94 6.99
N GLY A 102 9.54 -12.25 5.73
CA GLY A 102 8.59 -12.09 4.62
C GLY A 102 7.33 -12.96 4.77
N ARG A 103 7.44 -14.15 5.40
CA ARG A 103 6.31 -15.03 5.71
C ARG A 103 5.71 -14.80 7.10
N ALA A 104 6.46 -14.28 8.06
CA ALA A 104 5.96 -13.93 9.39
C ALA A 104 5.11 -12.64 9.41
N ARG A 105 5.07 -11.89 8.30
CA ARG A 105 4.04 -10.88 8.03
C ARG A 105 2.82 -11.43 7.28
N GLY A 106 2.62 -12.75 7.28
CA GLY A 106 1.29 -13.32 7.06
C GLY A 106 0.43 -13.01 8.29
N HIS A 107 -0.43 -11.99 8.17
CA HIS A 107 -1.52 -11.73 9.12
C HIS A 107 -2.32 -13.03 9.32
N LYS A 108 -2.09 -13.71 10.44
CA LYS A 108 -3.09 -14.63 10.99
C LYS A 108 -4.11 -13.75 11.70
N PRO A 109 -5.40 -13.77 11.32
CA PRO A 109 -6.41 -13.11 12.14
C PRO A 109 -6.42 -13.83 13.49
N LEU A 110 -6.02 -13.12 14.54
CA LEU A 110 -6.25 -13.57 15.90
C LEU A 110 -7.77 -13.72 16.09
N PRO A 111 -8.26 -14.77 16.79
CA PRO A 111 -9.64 -14.81 17.25
C PRO A 111 -9.78 -13.75 18.34
N GLY A 112 -10.10 -12.54 17.90
CA GLY A 112 -10.10 -11.33 18.69
C GLY A 112 -11.28 -11.30 19.64
N GLY A 113 -10.96 -11.16 20.92
CA GLY A 113 -11.80 -10.44 21.85
C GLY A 113 -12.21 -9.09 21.25
N LYS A 114 -13.36 -8.59 21.71
CA LYS A 114 -14.01 -7.35 21.27
C LYS A 114 -13.07 -6.14 21.40
N GLN A 115 -12.15 -5.94 20.46
CA GLN A 115 -11.60 -4.62 20.17
C GLN A 115 -12.76 -3.82 19.62
N GLY A 116 -13.17 -2.78 20.34
CA GLY A 116 -14.17 -1.84 19.83
C GLY A 116 -13.69 -1.36 18.47
N ARG A 117 -14.40 -1.76 17.41
CA ARG A 117 -14.13 -1.32 16.04
C ARG A 117 -14.13 0.22 16.07
N ALA A 118 -12.98 0.83 15.82
CA ALA A 118 -12.89 2.28 15.71
C ALA A 118 -13.95 2.73 14.69
N ARG A 119 -14.73 3.75 15.03
CA ARG A 119 -15.81 4.22 14.16
C ARG A 119 -15.23 4.57 12.79
N PRO A 120 -15.89 4.17 11.68
CA PRO A 120 -15.47 4.62 10.36
C PRO A 120 -15.47 6.15 10.35
N SER A 121 -14.36 6.75 9.93
CA SER A 121 -14.15 8.20 9.98
C SER A 121 -13.70 8.79 8.64
N HIS A 122 -13.61 7.97 7.58
CA HIS A 122 -13.04 8.40 6.30
C HIS A 122 -14.13 8.69 5.29
N VAL A 123 -14.02 9.82 4.61
CA VAL A 123 -14.83 10.18 3.45
C VAL A 123 -13.95 10.11 2.23
N VAL A 124 -14.31 9.24 1.28
CA VAL A 124 -13.47 9.00 0.11
C VAL A 124 -14.06 9.68 -1.11
N LEU A 125 -13.26 10.51 -1.77
CA LEU A 125 -13.58 11.11 -3.06
C LEU A 125 -13.18 10.15 -4.17
N LEU A 126 -14.17 9.64 -4.89
CA LEU A 126 -14.01 8.73 -6.03
C LEU A 126 -14.60 9.36 -7.30
N GLY A 127 -14.28 8.82 -8.47
CA GLY A 127 -14.81 9.28 -9.74
C GLY A 127 -13.79 9.37 -10.88
N PRO A 128 -14.26 9.56 -12.13
CA PRO A 128 -13.43 9.59 -13.33
C PRO A 128 -12.38 10.70 -13.31
N CYS A 129 -11.36 10.55 -14.16
CA CYS A 129 -10.31 11.55 -14.28
C CYS A 129 -10.87 12.87 -14.86
N GLY A 130 -10.39 14.01 -14.34
CA GLY A 130 -10.84 15.34 -14.77
C GLY A 130 -12.17 15.82 -14.16
N ALA A 131 -12.84 15.00 -13.33
CA ALA A 131 -14.10 15.37 -12.69
C ALA A 131 -14.01 16.50 -11.65
N GLY A 132 -12.80 16.88 -11.21
CA GLY A 132 -12.58 17.93 -10.21
C GLY A 132 -12.45 17.44 -8.76
N LYS A 133 -12.19 16.15 -8.53
CA LYS A 133 -11.98 15.58 -7.17
C LYS A 133 -10.96 16.36 -6.34
N THR A 134 -9.79 16.63 -6.90
CA THR A 134 -8.70 17.32 -6.21
C THR A 134 -9.04 18.79 -5.96
N ALA A 135 -9.71 19.46 -6.89
CA ALA A 135 -10.22 20.82 -6.68
C ALA A 135 -11.23 20.87 -5.52
N LEU A 136 -12.15 19.90 -5.48
CA LEU A 136 -13.14 19.75 -4.41
C LEU A 136 -12.47 19.43 -3.06
N TYR A 137 -11.45 18.58 -3.06
CA TYR A 137 -10.63 18.25 -1.89
C TYR A 137 -9.96 19.49 -1.29
N HIS A 138 -9.29 20.28 -2.13
CA HIS A 138 -8.63 21.51 -1.68
C HIS A 138 -9.63 22.55 -1.19
N GLN A 139 -10.77 22.68 -1.86
CA GLN A 139 -11.82 23.59 -1.44
C GLN A 139 -12.38 23.21 -0.07
N LEU A 140 -12.66 21.93 0.16
CA LEU A 140 -13.19 21.45 1.44
C LEU A 140 -12.19 21.62 2.61
N LEU A 141 -10.89 21.42 2.38
CA LEU A 141 -9.89 21.45 3.46
C LEU A 141 -9.29 22.83 3.71
N TYR A 142 -9.04 23.57 2.64
CA TYR A 142 -8.26 24.80 2.66
C TYR A 142 -9.07 26.02 2.22
N ASN A 143 -10.32 25.85 1.78
CA ASN A 143 -11.14 26.91 1.19
C ASN A 143 -10.42 27.64 0.05
N THR A 144 -9.61 26.90 -0.71
CA THR A 144 -8.82 27.41 -1.84
C THR A 144 -8.87 26.44 -3.02
N VAL A 145 -8.76 26.99 -4.23
CA VAL A 145 -8.86 26.24 -5.49
C VAL A 145 -7.56 26.42 -6.28
N PRO A 146 -6.51 25.65 -5.98
CA PRO A 146 -5.29 25.72 -6.78
C PRO A 146 -5.53 25.15 -8.20
N GLU A 147 -4.72 25.56 -9.17
CA GLU A 147 -4.65 24.86 -10.46
C GLU A 147 -4.13 23.44 -10.22
N THR A 148 -4.99 22.42 -10.37
CA THR A 148 -4.63 21.03 -10.07
C THR A 148 -4.24 20.25 -11.32
N VAL A 149 -3.07 19.60 -11.30
CA VAL A 149 -2.72 18.51 -12.21
C VAL A 149 -3.26 17.17 -11.68
N THR A 150 -3.34 16.13 -12.51
CA THR A 150 -3.87 14.82 -12.12
C THR A 150 -3.10 14.23 -10.93
N SER A 151 -3.77 13.96 -9.80
CA SER A 151 -3.15 13.32 -8.63
C SER A 151 -2.53 11.97 -8.99
N MET A 152 -1.24 11.79 -8.69
CA MET A 152 -0.50 10.53 -8.83
C MET A 152 -0.42 9.73 -7.52
N VAL A 153 -0.74 10.36 -6.39
CA VAL A 153 -0.68 9.80 -5.03
C VAL A 153 -1.93 10.21 -4.26
N GLU A 154 -2.44 9.31 -3.42
CA GLU A 154 -3.56 9.58 -2.51
C GLU A 154 -3.24 10.73 -1.57
N SER A 155 -4.18 11.67 -1.40
CA SER A 155 -4.04 12.78 -0.45
C SER A 155 -5.07 12.63 0.66
N GLU A 156 -4.62 12.68 1.91
CA GLU A 156 -5.47 12.60 3.08
C GLU A 156 -5.37 13.90 3.88
N GLY A 157 -6.52 14.43 4.29
CA GLY A 157 -6.60 15.64 5.11
C GLY A 157 -7.77 15.58 6.06
N ILE A 158 -7.64 16.22 7.21
CA ILE A 158 -8.68 16.23 8.23
C ILE A 158 -9.56 17.46 7.99
N LEU A 159 -10.86 17.23 7.80
CA LEU A 159 -11.83 18.31 7.71
C LEU A 159 -11.89 18.99 9.09
N LYS A 160 -11.52 20.27 9.11
CA LYS A 160 -11.58 21.10 10.31
C LYS A 160 -13.01 21.02 10.88
N ASP A 161 -13.11 20.86 12.19
CA ASP A 161 -14.35 20.79 12.98
C ASP A 161 -15.08 19.43 13.11
N LYS A 162 -14.67 18.35 12.43
CA LYS A 162 -15.43 17.06 12.51
C LYS A 162 -14.63 15.77 12.77
N ASP A 163 -13.30 15.83 12.90
CA ASP A 163 -12.42 14.63 12.95
C ASP A 163 -12.69 13.62 11.81
N ILE A 164 -13.23 14.13 10.71
CA ILE A 164 -13.50 13.38 9.48
C ILE A 164 -12.26 13.47 8.60
N ARG A 165 -11.74 12.33 8.18
CA ARG A 165 -10.61 12.23 7.25
C ARG A 165 -11.14 12.21 5.81
N LEU A 166 -10.90 13.29 5.07
CA LEU A 166 -11.19 13.36 3.65
C LEU A 166 -10.02 12.76 2.87
N VAL A 167 -10.30 11.87 1.92
CA VAL A 167 -9.30 11.20 1.09
C VAL A 167 -9.59 11.50 -0.38
N ASP A 168 -8.65 12.14 -1.09
CA ASP A 168 -8.65 12.23 -2.56
C ASP A 168 -7.95 11.00 -3.14
N PHE A 169 -8.71 10.17 -3.85
CA PHE A 169 -8.16 9.00 -4.52
C PHE A 169 -7.98 9.26 -6.02
N PRO A 170 -6.82 8.91 -6.59
CA PRO A 170 -6.54 9.14 -8.01
C PRO A 170 -7.52 8.36 -8.90
N GLY A 171 -8.19 9.08 -9.81
CA GLY A 171 -9.21 8.51 -10.71
C GLY A 171 -8.67 7.70 -11.89
N HIS A 172 -7.34 7.56 -12.02
CA HIS A 172 -6.72 6.87 -13.14
C HIS A 172 -6.82 5.35 -12.96
N GLU A 173 -7.26 4.65 -14.01
CA GLU A 173 -7.58 3.21 -14.02
C GLU A 173 -6.53 2.30 -13.38
N ARG A 174 -5.23 2.59 -13.54
CA ARG A 174 -4.12 1.80 -12.98
C ARG A 174 -4.01 1.88 -11.45
N LEU A 175 -4.55 2.93 -10.84
CA LEU A 175 -4.51 3.14 -9.39
C LEU A 175 -5.83 2.77 -8.71
N ARG A 176 -6.91 2.53 -9.48
CA ARG A 176 -8.26 2.17 -8.97
C ARG A 176 -8.32 0.86 -8.18
N GLY A 177 -7.27 0.04 -8.10
CA GLY A 177 -7.27 -1.17 -7.28
C GLY A 177 -7.06 -0.92 -5.78
N GLY A 178 -6.38 0.17 -5.41
CA GLY A 178 -5.95 0.42 -4.03
C GLY A 178 -7.08 0.76 -3.07
N TRP A 179 -8.06 1.58 -3.52
CA TRP A 179 -9.10 2.11 -2.64
C TRP A 179 -10.04 1.02 -2.09
N LYS A 180 -10.33 -0.02 -2.87
CA LYS A 180 -11.18 -1.15 -2.44
C LYS A 180 -10.59 -1.81 -1.19
N LYS A 181 -9.34 -2.27 -1.28
CA LYS A 181 -8.63 -2.95 -0.17
C LYS A 181 -8.32 -2.03 1.01
N GLN A 182 -7.92 -0.79 0.73
CA GLN A 182 -7.43 0.13 1.76
C GLN A 182 -8.55 0.75 2.59
N PHE A 183 -9.71 1.00 1.96
CA PHE A 183 -10.80 1.75 2.59
C PHE A 183 -12.06 0.90 2.77
N LEU A 184 -12.57 0.29 1.70
CA LEU A 184 -13.81 -0.51 1.76
C LEU A 184 -13.62 -1.78 2.59
N ASP A 185 -12.66 -2.64 2.24
CA ASP A 185 -12.41 -3.91 2.95
C ASP A 185 -11.95 -3.69 4.39
N ALA A 186 -11.23 -2.60 4.63
CA ALA A 186 -10.81 -2.19 5.96
C ALA A 186 -11.98 -1.65 6.82
N GLY A 187 -13.15 -1.41 6.21
CA GLY A 187 -14.35 -0.90 6.87
C GLY A 187 -14.14 0.43 7.57
N LYS A 188 -13.28 1.28 6.99
CA LYS A 188 -12.89 2.60 7.52
C LYS A 188 -13.72 3.74 6.94
N VAL A 189 -14.49 3.46 5.88
CA VAL A 189 -15.28 4.43 5.12
C VAL A 189 -16.57 4.73 5.85
N ALA A 190 -16.78 6.00 6.12
CA ALA A 190 -17.99 6.56 6.72
C ALA A 190 -18.92 7.13 5.64
N GLY A 191 -18.41 7.46 4.45
CA GLY A 191 -19.20 7.89 3.30
C GLY A 191 -18.36 7.95 2.03
N VAL A 192 -19.02 7.82 0.89
CA VAL A 192 -18.39 7.92 -0.43
C VAL A 192 -18.97 9.13 -1.18
N ILE A 193 -18.11 9.96 -1.74
CA ILE A 193 -18.49 11.04 -2.65
C ILE A 193 -17.95 10.68 -4.02
N PHE A 194 -18.86 10.34 -4.93
CA PHE A 194 -18.57 10.05 -6.32
C PHE A 194 -18.72 11.32 -7.17
N VAL A 195 -17.60 11.91 -7.59
CA VAL A 195 -17.57 13.18 -8.32
C VAL A 195 -17.62 12.94 -9.83
N VAL A 196 -18.56 13.58 -10.51
CA VAL A 196 -18.69 13.57 -11.98
C VAL A 196 -18.66 14.99 -12.53
N ASP A 197 -18.12 15.16 -13.74
CA ASP A 197 -18.17 16.44 -14.45
C ASP A 197 -19.57 16.61 -15.08
N ALA A 198 -20.35 17.57 -14.59
CA ALA A 198 -21.69 17.83 -15.10
C ALA A 198 -21.67 18.53 -16.47
N ALA A 199 -20.61 19.27 -16.78
CA ALA A 199 -20.47 20.07 -18.00
C ALA A 199 -19.99 19.19 -19.17
N ASP A 200 -18.98 18.35 -18.95
CA ASP A 200 -18.52 17.35 -19.92
C ASP A 200 -19.02 15.95 -19.58
N PHE A 201 -20.32 15.73 -19.77
CA PHE A 201 -20.97 14.43 -19.59
C PHE A 201 -21.39 13.82 -20.94
N SER A 202 -20.39 13.62 -21.81
CA SER A 202 -20.52 12.94 -23.11
C SER A 202 -20.71 11.42 -22.94
N THR A 203 -21.15 10.72 -24.00
CA THR A 203 -21.44 9.27 -23.96
C THR A 203 -20.26 8.44 -23.45
N HIS A 204 -19.03 8.79 -23.83
CA HIS A 204 -17.82 8.12 -23.34
C HIS A 204 -17.62 8.33 -21.83
N LYS A 205 -17.79 9.57 -21.36
CA LYS A 205 -17.66 9.92 -19.93
C LYS A 205 -18.74 9.26 -19.08
N VAL A 206 -19.96 9.15 -19.60
CA VAL A 206 -21.06 8.41 -18.94
C VAL A 206 -20.67 6.95 -18.76
N ARG A 207 -20.13 6.32 -19.80
CA ARG A 207 -19.68 4.91 -19.73
C ARG A 207 -18.56 4.70 -18.74
N GLU A 208 -17.52 5.53 -18.78
CA GLU A 208 -16.40 5.47 -17.84
C GLU A 208 -16.88 5.66 -16.38
N ALA A 209 -17.76 6.62 -16.15
CA ALA A 209 -18.34 6.89 -14.84
C ALA A 209 -19.25 5.75 -14.37
N ALA A 210 -20.08 5.19 -15.25
CA ALA A 210 -20.97 4.08 -14.93
C ALA A 210 -20.21 2.79 -14.64
N GLU A 211 -19.15 2.48 -15.38
CA GLU A 211 -18.29 1.32 -15.11
C GLU A 211 -17.63 1.44 -13.72
N PHE A 212 -17.11 2.62 -13.38
CA PHE A 212 -16.54 2.85 -12.05
C PHE A 212 -17.61 2.83 -10.94
N LEU A 213 -18.78 3.45 -11.17
CA LEU A 213 -19.87 3.43 -10.20
C LEU A 213 -20.42 2.03 -10.00
N TYR A 214 -20.53 1.22 -11.06
CA TYR A 214 -20.93 -0.19 -10.98
C TYR A 214 -19.99 -0.95 -10.06
N ASP A 215 -18.68 -0.83 -10.27
CA ASP A 215 -17.63 -1.43 -9.46
C ASP A 215 -17.72 -1.07 -7.96
N ILE A 216 -18.16 0.16 -7.65
CA ILE A 216 -18.39 0.62 -6.28
C ILE A 216 -19.65 -0.02 -5.72
N LEU A 217 -20.78 0.10 -6.43
CA LEU A 217 -22.09 -0.37 -5.96
C LEU A 217 -22.12 -1.89 -5.79
N THR A 218 -21.48 -2.66 -6.68
CA THR A 218 -21.47 -4.12 -6.57
C THR A 218 -20.47 -4.65 -5.55
N HIS A 219 -19.74 -3.79 -4.82
CA HIS A 219 -18.79 -4.25 -3.83
C HIS A 219 -19.50 -4.71 -2.54
N ALA A 220 -19.11 -5.86 -1.98
CA ALA A 220 -19.67 -6.37 -0.72
C ALA A 220 -19.77 -5.35 0.43
N ALA A 221 -18.81 -4.43 0.55
CA ALA A 221 -18.80 -3.40 1.59
C ALA A 221 -19.89 -2.32 1.43
N MET A 222 -20.60 -2.29 0.30
CA MET A 222 -21.72 -1.39 0.07
C MET A 222 -23.08 -1.97 0.49
N ASP A 223 -23.18 -3.28 0.77
CA ASP A 223 -24.41 -3.87 1.29
C ASP A 223 -24.68 -3.35 2.70
N ASP A 224 -25.76 -2.58 2.89
CA ASP A 224 -26.03 -1.80 4.11
C ASP A 224 -24.80 -0.94 4.53
N GLY A 225 -24.04 -0.51 3.52
CA GLY A 225 -22.72 0.10 3.65
C GLY A 225 -22.77 1.63 3.79
N PRO A 226 -21.62 2.31 3.60
CA PRO A 226 -21.55 3.75 3.73
C PRO A 226 -22.46 4.46 2.71
N PRO A 227 -23.09 5.59 3.08
CA PRO A 227 -23.89 6.39 2.17
C PRO A 227 -23.02 6.92 1.02
N LEU A 228 -23.62 7.01 -0.17
CA LEU A 228 -22.97 7.44 -1.40
C LEU A 228 -23.65 8.69 -1.97
N LEU A 229 -22.87 9.74 -2.20
CA LEU A 229 -23.31 10.95 -2.90
C LEU A 229 -22.66 11.02 -4.28
N VAL A 230 -23.47 11.13 -5.33
CA VAL A 230 -23.00 11.52 -6.66
C VAL A 230 -23.00 13.05 -6.76
N ALA A 231 -21.82 13.63 -6.67
CA ALA A 231 -21.59 15.07 -6.79
C ALA A 231 -21.43 15.45 -8.26
N CYS A 232 -22.43 16.12 -8.82
CA CYS A 232 -22.45 16.64 -10.17
C CYS A 232 -21.70 17.98 -10.20
N HIS A 233 -20.39 17.89 -10.37
CA HIS A 233 -19.44 19.00 -10.25
C HIS A 233 -19.38 19.88 -11.50
N LYS A 234 -18.88 21.11 -11.37
CA LYS A 234 -18.82 22.13 -12.43
C LYS A 234 -20.21 22.52 -12.96
N SER A 235 -21.19 22.58 -12.05
CA SER A 235 -22.58 22.93 -12.40
C SER A 235 -22.75 24.39 -12.84
N ASP A 236 -21.75 25.23 -12.61
CA ASP A 236 -21.62 26.62 -13.06
C ASP A 236 -21.29 26.76 -14.55
N LEU A 237 -20.69 25.74 -15.17
CA LEU A 237 -20.23 25.83 -16.55
C LEU A 237 -21.38 25.68 -17.56
N PRO A 238 -21.31 26.36 -18.72
CA PRO A 238 -22.31 26.21 -19.77
C PRO A 238 -22.36 24.77 -20.26
N GLY A 239 -23.57 24.21 -20.36
CA GLY A 239 -23.78 22.82 -20.76
C GLY A 239 -23.86 21.82 -19.60
N ALA A 240 -23.69 22.28 -18.36
CA ALA A 240 -23.90 21.48 -17.15
C ALA A 240 -25.28 20.82 -17.13
N LYS A 241 -25.28 19.49 -16.93
CA LYS A 241 -26.51 18.71 -16.83
C LYS A 241 -27.02 18.70 -15.39
N ALA A 242 -28.34 18.84 -15.23
CA ALA A 242 -28.97 18.71 -13.92
C ALA A 242 -28.75 17.31 -13.33
N PRO A 243 -28.67 17.16 -11.99
CA PRO A 243 -28.44 15.87 -11.32
C PRO A 243 -29.46 14.79 -11.73
N ALA A 244 -30.73 15.16 -11.91
CA ALA A 244 -31.76 14.25 -12.39
C ALA A 244 -31.46 13.66 -13.78
N ARG A 245 -30.86 14.46 -14.68
CA ARG A 245 -30.46 13.99 -16.01
C ARG A 245 -29.25 13.08 -15.94
N ILE A 246 -28.26 13.41 -15.11
CA ILE A 246 -27.08 12.58 -14.88
C ILE A 246 -27.49 11.23 -14.29
N LYS A 247 -28.38 11.23 -13.29
CA LYS A 247 -28.97 10.02 -12.72
C LYS A 247 -29.62 9.15 -13.79
N ALA A 248 -30.46 9.71 -14.67
CA ALA A 248 -31.09 8.94 -15.73
C ALA A 248 -30.08 8.33 -16.71
N LEU A 249 -29.03 9.07 -17.09
CA LEU A 249 -27.98 8.60 -17.98
C LEU A 249 -27.16 7.46 -17.34
N LEU A 250 -26.74 7.64 -16.08
CA LEU A 250 -26.02 6.61 -15.34
C LEU A 250 -26.89 5.37 -15.13
N THR A 251 -28.17 5.53 -14.78
CA THR A 251 -29.10 4.41 -14.60
C THR A 251 -29.23 3.57 -15.87
N SER A 252 -29.37 4.22 -17.03
CA SER A 252 -29.44 3.52 -18.32
C SER A 252 -28.18 2.73 -18.63
N GLU A 253 -27.01 3.30 -18.32
CA GLU A 253 -25.72 2.64 -18.60
C GLU A 253 -25.41 1.53 -17.59
N LEU A 254 -25.79 1.70 -16.33
CA LEU A 254 -25.73 0.65 -15.30
C LEU A 254 -26.65 -0.53 -15.64
N GLU A 255 -27.85 -0.28 -16.19
CA GLU A 255 -28.73 -1.35 -16.69
C GLU A 255 -28.08 -2.11 -17.85
N ARG A 256 -27.36 -1.39 -18.74
CA ARG A 256 -26.57 -2.03 -19.81
C ARG A 256 -25.47 -2.91 -19.23
N LEU A 257 -24.69 -2.39 -18.28
CA LEU A 257 -23.59 -3.10 -17.61
C LEU A 257 -24.08 -4.36 -16.89
N ARG A 258 -25.16 -4.24 -16.10
CA ARG A 258 -25.81 -5.35 -15.41
C ARG A 258 -26.18 -6.48 -16.36
N LYS A 259 -26.75 -6.17 -17.53
CA LYS A 259 -27.11 -7.18 -18.54
C LYS A 259 -25.89 -7.84 -19.17
N THR A 260 -24.86 -7.06 -19.48
CA THR A 260 -23.64 -7.59 -20.12
C THR A 260 -22.77 -8.40 -19.18
N GLN A 261 -22.65 -7.99 -17.91
CA GLN A 261 -21.79 -8.66 -16.94
C GLN A 261 -22.53 -9.79 -16.19
N GLY A 262 -23.85 -9.65 -15.96
CA GLY A 262 -24.67 -10.76 -15.43
C GLY A 262 -24.74 -11.95 -16.38
N GLY A 263 -24.53 -11.76 -17.69
CA GLY A 263 -24.38 -12.84 -18.66
C GLY A 263 -22.98 -13.47 -18.70
N ALA A 264 -21.94 -12.73 -18.30
CA ALA A 264 -20.56 -13.23 -18.23
C ALA A 264 -20.31 -14.13 -17.00
N MET A 265 -21.10 -13.99 -15.95
CA MET A 265 -21.07 -14.82 -14.73
C MET A 265 -21.36 -16.32 -14.99
N MET A 266 -21.86 -16.69 -16.18
CA MET A 266 -22.13 -18.09 -16.54
C MET A 266 -20.92 -18.85 -17.11
N ASP A 267 -19.81 -18.18 -17.45
CA ASP A 267 -18.74 -18.79 -18.27
C ASP A 267 -17.28 -18.62 -17.73
N GLY A 268 -17.07 -18.09 -16.51
CA GLY A 268 -15.71 -17.70 -16.06
C GLY A 268 -15.30 -18.20 -14.66
N ASN A 269 -14.24 -19.01 -14.61
CA ASN A 269 -13.51 -19.40 -13.40
C ASN A 269 -12.57 -18.26 -12.96
N GLY A 270 -12.93 -17.48 -11.93
CA GLY A 270 -12.10 -16.43 -11.34
C GLY A 270 -12.41 -16.16 -9.88
N GLU A 271 -11.41 -16.34 -9.01
CA GLU A 271 -11.47 -16.14 -7.55
C GLU A 271 -11.73 -14.67 -7.11
N GLU A 272 -11.75 -13.70 -8.03
CA GLU A 272 -12.05 -12.28 -7.76
C GLU A 272 -13.56 -11.94 -7.84
N GLU A 273 -14.42 -12.90 -8.19
CA GLU A 273 -15.85 -12.65 -8.45
C GLU A 273 -16.81 -13.01 -7.30
N GLU A 274 -16.35 -13.71 -6.25
CA GLU A 274 -17.22 -14.14 -5.13
C GLU A 274 -17.75 -12.98 -4.26
N ASP A 275 -17.07 -11.82 -4.24
CA ASP A 275 -17.46 -10.66 -3.39
C ASP A 275 -18.36 -9.63 -4.12
N ARG A 276 -18.89 -9.97 -5.30
CA ARG A 276 -19.72 -9.04 -6.10
C ARG A 276 -21.21 -9.21 -5.82
N LEU A 277 -21.83 -8.14 -5.32
CA LEU A 277 -23.27 -8.04 -5.09
C LEU A 277 -24.02 -7.86 -6.42
N PRO A 278 -25.16 -8.55 -6.61
CA PRO A 278 -26.02 -8.31 -7.76
C PRO A 278 -26.71 -6.94 -7.64
N LEU A 279 -26.59 -6.11 -8.68
CA LEU A 279 -27.22 -4.79 -8.70
C LEU A 279 -28.70 -4.86 -9.12
N GLY A 280 -29.61 -4.57 -8.19
CA GLY A 280 -31.05 -4.48 -8.44
C GLY A 280 -31.77 -5.80 -8.75
N ARG A 281 -33.08 -5.69 -9.05
CA ARG A 281 -33.97 -6.86 -9.14
C ARG A 281 -34.00 -7.51 -10.52
N VAL A 282 -34.05 -8.84 -10.54
CA VAL A 282 -34.16 -9.64 -11.77
C VAL A 282 -35.45 -9.30 -12.51
N ALA A 283 -35.36 -9.10 -13.83
CA ALA A 283 -36.48 -8.81 -14.72
C ALA A 283 -37.27 -7.50 -14.44
N VAL A 284 -36.75 -6.62 -13.57
CA VAL A 284 -37.28 -5.27 -13.33
C VAL A 284 -36.25 -4.24 -13.79
N PRO A 285 -36.66 -3.13 -14.44
CA PRO A 285 -35.74 -2.03 -14.77
C PRO A 285 -35.08 -1.47 -13.52
N LEU A 286 -33.77 -1.24 -13.58
CA LEU A 286 -33.01 -0.69 -12.46
C LEU A 286 -33.57 0.66 -12.01
N ASN A 287 -33.89 0.76 -10.72
CA ASN A 287 -34.22 2.00 -10.07
C ASN A 287 -33.26 2.27 -8.91
N LEU A 288 -32.32 3.19 -9.11
CA LEU A 288 -31.29 3.55 -8.13
C LEU A 288 -31.82 4.05 -6.78
N ASP A 289 -33.08 4.51 -6.68
CA ASP A 289 -33.66 4.92 -5.39
C ASP A 289 -34.02 3.74 -4.48
N VAL A 290 -34.21 2.55 -5.07
CA VAL A 290 -34.69 1.37 -4.34
C VAL A 290 -33.73 0.20 -4.47
N ASP A 291 -33.02 0.11 -5.58
CA ASP A 291 -32.17 -1.01 -5.95
C ASP A 291 -30.67 -0.76 -5.65
N ALA A 292 -30.31 0.44 -5.18
CA ALA A 292 -28.96 0.72 -4.72
C ALA A 292 -28.70 0.02 -3.36
N PRO A 293 -27.52 -0.59 -3.16
CA PRO A 293 -27.20 -1.35 -1.94
C PRO A 293 -26.96 -0.45 -0.71
N SER A 294 -26.59 0.81 -0.93
CA SER A 294 -26.49 1.83 0.10
C SER A 294 -27.27 3.09 -0.29
N GLU A 295 -27.47 3.99 0.68
CA GLU A 295 -28.17 5.26 0.45
C GLU A 295 -27.46 6.08 -0.64
N LEU A 296 -28.12 6.22 -1.80
CA LEU A 296 -27.58 6.88 -2.97
C LEU A 296 -28.29 8.21 -3.23
N THR A 297 -27.55 9.31 -3.18
CA THR A 297 -28.07 10.66 -3.41
C THR A 297 -27.34 11.35 -4.55
N PHE A 298 -27.99 12.33 -5.19
CA PHE A 298 -27.41 13.11 -6.28
C PHE A 298 -27.55 14.59 -5.94
N ALA A 299 -26.47 15.36 -6.08
CA ALA A 299 -26.49 16.79 -5.86
C ALA A 299 -25.61 17.54 -6.86
N SER A 300 -25.99 18.77 -7.19
CA SER A 300 -25.12 19.70 -7.91
C SER A 300 -24.05 20.23 -6.98
N THR A 301 -22.84 20.41 -7.50
CA THR A 301 -21.77 21.15 -6.82
C THR A 301 -21.01 22.00 -7.81
N ASN A 302 -20.47 23.12 -7.36
CA ASN A 302 -19.44 23.88 -8.07
C ASN A 302 -18.45 24.41 -7.03
N VAL A 303 -17.32 24.90 -7.52
CA VAL A 303 -16.28 25.50 -6.70
C VAL A 303 -15.98 26.83 -7.35
N ALA A 304 -15.85 27.91 -6.56
CA ALA A 304 -15.61 29.24 -7.10
C ALA A 304 -14.27 29.28 -7.85
N GLN A 305 -14.31 29.39 -9.19
CA GLN A 305 -13.10 29.60 -9.98
C GLN A 305 -12.74 31.09 -9.99
N GLN A 306 -11.50 31.42 -9.61
CA GLN A 306 -10.97 32.76 -9.86
C GLN A 306 -10.71 32.92 -11.37
N THR A 307 -11.69 33.40 -12.12
CA THR A 307 -11.45 33.82 -13.50
C THR A 307 -10.56 35.07 -13.52
N GLN A 308 -9.39 34.99 -14.18
CA GLN A 308 -8.45 36.11 -14.36
C GLN A 308 -8.96 37.23 -15.29
N PHE A 309 -10.20 37.16 -15.77
CA PHE A 309 -10.80 38.21 -16.61
C PHE A 309 -11.80 39.01 -15.78
N GLY A 310 -11.49 40.30 -15.61
CA GLY A 310 -12.22 41.26 -14.77
C GLY A 310 -13.65 41.54 -15.23
N GLY A 311 -14.57 40.64 -14.89
CA GLY A 311 -16.01 40.88 -14.84
C GLY A 311 -16.51 40.60 -13.41
N ASN A 312 -17.30 41.52 -12.85
CA ASN A 312 -17.85 41.44 -11.49
C ASN A 312 -19.02 40.43 -11.36
N ASP A 313 -19.01 39.35 -12.12
CA ASP A 313 -19.97 38.26 -11.93
C ASP A 313 -19.33 37.23 -11.01
N ALA A 314 -19.45 37.46 -9.70
CA ALA A 314 -18.99 36.49 -8.71
C ALA A 314 -19.79 35.19 -8.92
N ILE A 315 -19.13 34.14 -9.41
CA ILE A 315 -19.73 32.80 -9.48
C ILE A 315 -19.98 32.36 -8.03
N GLU A 316 -21.24 32.29 -7.65
CA GLU A 316 -21.65 31.87 -6.31
C GLU A 316 -21.26 30.40 -6.10
N GLU A 317 -20.55 30.14 -5.02
CA GLU A 317 -20.12 28.80 -4.63
C GLU A 317 -21.29 28.02 -4.03
N ASP A 318 -21.57 26.84 -4.58
CA ASP A 318 -22.60 25.91 -4.17
C ASP A 318 -21.97 24.55 -3.79
N ILE A 319 -21.43 24.52 -2.56
CA ILE A 319 -20.96 23.30 -1.88
C ILE A 319 -21.90 22.93 -0.72
N GLY A 320 -22.99 23.69 -0.53
CA GLY A 320 -23.98 23.47 0.53
C GLY A 320 -24.52 22.03 0.58
N PRO A 321 -24.93 21.42 -0.54
CA PRO A 321 -25.41 20.05 -0.56
C PRO A 321 -24.36 19.03 -0.10
N LEU A 322 -23.09 19.25 -0.46
CA LEU A 322 -21.97 18.38 -0.08
C LEU A 322 -21.68 18.46 1.41
N MET A 323 -21.63 19.68 1.97
CA MET A 323 -21.43 19.89 3.40
C MET A 323 -22.61 19.36 4.21
N THR A 324 -23.83 19.47 3.69
CA THR A 324 -25.03 18.91 4.32
C THR A 324 -24.95 17.40 4.38
N PHE A 325 -24.54 16.73 3.29
CA PHE A 325 -24.32 15.29 3.25
C PHE A 325 -23.28 14.84 4.29
N ILE A 326 -22.12 15.50 4.34
CA ILE A 326 -21.07 15.18 5.32
C ILE A 326 -21.57 15.43 6.76
N SER A 327 -22.39 16.46 6.98
CA SER A 327 -22.95 16.78 8.30
C SER A 327 -23.98 15.77 8.77
N ASP A 328 -25.01 15.51 7.96
CA ASP A 328 -26.17 14.72 8.38
C ASP A 328 -25.88 13.23 8.39
N LYS A 329 -25.11 12.75 7.41
CA LYS A 329 -24.90 11.32 7.17
C LYS A 329 -23.64 10.76 7.83
N ILE A 330 -22.65 11.61 8.09
CA ILE A 330 -21.30 11.16 8.51
C ILE A 330 -20.93 11.69 9.89
N GLY A 331 -21.32 12.93 10.22
CA GLY A 331 -20.96 13.61 11.48
C GLY A 331 -21.74 13.19 12.73
N ARG A 332 -22.27 11.96 12.83
CA ARG A 332 -23.04 11.46 14.00
C ARG A 332 -22.23 10.60 14.98
#